data_AF-A0A7C2P896-F1
#
_entry.id   AF-A0A7C2P896-F1
#
_cell.length_a   1.000
_cell.length_b   1.000
_cell.length_c   1.000
_cell.angle_alpha   90.00
_cell.angle_beta   90.00
_cell.angle_gamma   90.00
#
_symmetry.space_group_name_H-M   'P 1'
#
loop_
_entity.id
_entity.type
_entity.pdbx_description
1 polymer ?
#
loop_
_entity_poly.entity_id
_entity_poly.type
_entity_poly.pdbx_seq_one_letter_code
_entity_poly.pdbx_strand_id
1 'polypeptide(L)'
;MCIFFLLFLASKLNAFNLYIPYVQKEEQGFIFLVGYKNFPLQEVILSLKEQKEEVLLILEANLYERRFLLPDLSVKKLVYFKKVYFNPEDNAYRVDTEKTTLTFNSAEDATLFLVRSESYYFPFSELLHERHFVLFKATLTYKTHLNPKLRYTSKLNTYIKNAEAIYKFSKD
;
A
#
# COMPACT_ATOMS: atom_id res chain seq x y z
N MET A 1 28.43 -18.96 -6.04
CA MET A 1 27.64 -18.07 -6.92
C MET A 1 26.17 -18.46 -7.08
N CYS A 2 25.79 -19.76 -7.06
CA CYS A 2 24.38 -20.16 -7.26
C CYS A 2 23.40 -19.76 -6.12
N ILE A 3 23.88 -19.63 -4.88
CA ILE A 3 23.01 -19.28 -3.72
C ILE A 3 22.47 -17.84 -3.81
N PHE A 4 23.31 -16.88 -4.24
CA PHE A 4 22.88 -15.49 -4.45
C PHE A 4 21.86 -15.35 -5.60
N PHE A 5 21.99 -16.16 -6.64
CA PHE A 5 21.06 -16.16 -7.77
C PHE A 5 19.69 -16.76 -7.40
N LEU A 6 19.68 -17.80 -6.55
CA LEU A 6 18.44 -18.40 -6.02
C LEU A 6 17.68 -17.46 -5.08
N LEU A 7 18.39 -16.67 -4.25
CA LEU A 7 17.77 -15.63 -3.42
C LEU A 7 17.11 -14.53 -4.26
N PHE A 8 17.71 -14.16 -5.40
CA PHE A 8 17.17 -13.17 -6.34
C PHE A 8 15.97 -13.68 -7.15
N LEU A 9 15.87 -14.99 -7.37
CA LEU A 9 14.69 -15.63 -7.98
C LEU A 9 13.55 -15.79 -6.97
N ALA A 10 13.86 -16.09 -5.71
CA ALA A 10 12.88 -16.15 -4.63
C ALA A 10 12.28 -14.77 -4.29
N SER A 11 13.05 -13.68 -4.39
CA SER A 11 12.52 -12.32 -4.18
C SER A 11 11.48 -11.91 -5.22
N LYS A 12 11.58 -12.42 -6.46
CA LYS A 12 10.54 -12.23 -7.49
C LYS A 12 9.28 -13.05 -7.28
N LEU A 13 9.35 -14.16 -6.53
CA LEU A 13 8.19 -15.00 -6.22
C LEU A 13 7.35 -14.43 -5.07
N ASN A 14 7.97 -13.63 -4.20
CA ASN A 14 7.28 -12.92 -3.13
C ASN A 14 6.87 -11.52 -3.60
N ALA A 15 5.88 -11.46 -4.48
CA ALA A 15 5.28 -10.19 -4.84
C ALA A 15 4.67 -9.53 -3.59
N PHE A 16 4.82 -8.20 -3.49
CA PHE A 16 4.12 -7.32 -2.55
C PHE A 16 2.67 -7.80 -2.38
N ASN A 17 2.19 -7.93 -1.15
CA ASN A 17 0.85 -8.43 -0.83
C ASN A 17 0.18 -7.51 0.17
N LEU A 18 -1.07 -7.15 -0.11
CA LEU A 18 -1.95 -6.43 0.81
C LEU A 18 -2.68 -7.46 1.68
N TYR A 19 -2.76 -7.23 2.99
CA TYR A 19 -3.54 -8.05 3.89
C TYR A 19 -4.32 -7.19 4.87
N ILE A 20 -5.55 -7.61 5.17
CA ILE A 20 -6.50 -6.90 6.04
C ILE A 20 -6.86 -7.86 7.18
N PRO A 21 -6.02 -7.97 8.23
CA PRO A 21 -6.13 -9.03 9.23
C PRO A 21 -7.33 -8.87 10.15
N TYR A 22 -7.87 -7.65 10.27
CA TYR A 22 -8.89 -7.33 11.26
C TYR A 22 -9.80 -6.19 10.80
N VAL A 23 -11.07 -6.30 11.17
CA VAL A 23 -12.10 -5.28 10.95
C VAL A 23 -12.94 -5.13 12.21
N GLN A 24 -13.08 -3.91 12.67
CA GLN A 24 -13.99 -3.52 13.74
C GLN A 24 -15.12 -2.69 13.17
N LYS A 25 -16.34 -2.99 13.59
CA LYS A 25 -17.53 -2.19 13.28
C LYS A 25 -17.65 -1.06 14.27
N GLU A 26 -17.95 0.14 13.77
CA GLU A 26 -18.25 1.35 14.54
C GLU A 26 -19.63 1.89 14.13
N GLU A 27 -20.23 2.78 14.91
CA GLU A 27 -21.59 3.28 14.65
C GLU A 27 -21.78 3.88 13.24
N GLN A 28 -20.75 4.52 12.71
CA GLN A 28 -20.79 5.22 11.42
C GLN A 28 -19.83 4.64 10.37
N GLY A 29 -19.30 3.43 10.58
CA GLY A 29 -18.36 2.86 9.64
C GLY A 29 -17.59 1.66 10.16
N PHE A 30 -16.41 1.45 9.60
CA PHE A 30 -15.55 0.34 9.94
C PHE A 30 -14.11 0.80 10.08
N ILE A 31 -13.40 0.23 11.05
CA ILE A 31 -11.96 0.36 11.19
C ILE A 31 -11.34 -0.90 10.61
N PHE A 32 -10.55 -0.76 9.56
CA PHE A 32 -9.77 -1.87 9.02
C PHE A 32 -8.32 -1.68 9.41
N LEU A 33 -7.73 -2.71 9.98
CA LEU A 33 -6.28 -2.79 10.08
C LEU A 33 -5.75 -3.19 8.71
N VAL A 34 -4.82 -2.42 8.17
CA VAL A 34 -4.24 -2.65 6.85
C VAL A 34 -2.76 -2.91 7.02
N GLY A 35 -2.25 -3.97 6.37
CA GLY A 35 -0.83 -4.26 6.38
C GLY A 35 -0.32 -4.74 5.03
N TYR A 36 1.00 -4.74 4.91
CA TYR A 36 1.71 -5.14 3.69
C TYR A 36 2.71 -6.26 3.99
N LYS A 37 2.67 -7.34 3.21
CA LYS A 37 3.63 -8.45 3.24
C LYS A 37 4.52 -8.40 2.00
N ASN A 38 5.73 -8.94 2.10
CA ASN A 38 6.69 -8.99 0.99
C ASN A 38 6.95 -7.61 0.36
N PHE A 39 6.98 -6.55 1.18
CA PHE A 39 7.26 -5.20 0.70
C PHE A 39 8.72 -5.12 0.21
N PRO A 40 9.00 -4.47 -0.94
CA PRO A 40 10.35 -4.36 -1.51
C PRO A 40 11.21 -3.33 -0.74
N LEU A 41 11.45 -3.58 0.55
CA LEU A 41 12.10 -2.64 1.48
C LEU A 41 13.45 -2.13 0.96
N GLN A 42 14.33 -3.06 0.56
CA GLN A 42 15.68 -2.71 0.13
C GLN A 42 15.67 -1.81 -1.11
N GLU A 43 14.80 -2.11 -2.07
CA GLU A 43 14.74 -1.40 -3.34
C GLU A 43 14.14 0.00 -3.16
N VAL A 44 13.17 0.15 -2.26
CA VAL A 44 12.61 1.45 -1.85
C VAL A 44 13.63 2.29 -1.10
N ILE A 45 14.38 1.72 -0.15
CA ILE A 45 15.44 2.43 0.57
C ILE A 45 16.52 2.93 -0.41
N LEU A 46 16.94 2.08 -1.35
CA LEU A 46 17.91 2.48 -2.38
C LEU A 46 17.38 3.58 -3.31
N SER A 47 16.08 3.52 -3.66
CA SER A 47 15.41 4.58 -4.42
C SER A 47 15.56 5.93 -3.72
N LEU A 48 15.26 5.97 -2.42
CA LEU A 48 15.31 7.18 -1.60
C LEU A 48 16.75 7.69 -1.36
N LYS A 49 17.69 6.79 -1.08
CA LYS A 49 19.09 7.18 -0.76
C LYS A 49 19.88 7.63 -1.98
N GLU A 50 19.87 6.82 -3.03
CA GLU A 50 20.78 6.99 -4.16
C GLU A 50 20.18 7.88 -5.25
N GLN A 51 18.86 7.79 -5.47
CA GLN A 51 18.19 8.55 -6.53
C GLN A 51 17.53 9.81 -6.02
N LYS A 52 17.21 9.85 -4.72
CA LYS A 52 16.40 10.91 -4.09
C LYS A 52 15.05 11.08 -4.78
N GLU A 53 14.54 10.00 -5.36
CA GLU A 53 13.25 9.96 -6.06
C GLU A 53 12.13 9.67 -5.07
N GLU A 54 10.94 10.19 -5.38
CA GLU A 54 9.78 9.98 -4.53
C GLU A 54 9.23 8.55 -4.64
N VAL A 55 8.68 8.07 -3.53
CA VAL A 55 8.03 6.77 -3.40
C VAL A 55 6.59 7.02 -2.96
N LEU A 56 5.64 6.49 -3.72
CA LEU A 56 4.21 6.69 -3.48
C LEU A 56 3.54 5.35 -3.19
N LEU A 57 2.88 5.26 -2.05
CA LEU A 57 2.00 4.15 -1.68
C LEU A 57 0.57 4.66 -1.60
N ILE A 58 -0.30 4.16 -2.48
CA ILE A 58 -1.73 4.48 -2.50
C ILE A 58 -2.50 3.27 -2.00
N LEU A 59 -3.44 3.48 -1.09
CA LEU A 59 -4.45 2.52 -0.68
C LEU A 59 -5.83 3.03 -1.12
N GLU A 60 -6.50 2.25 -1.96
CA GLU A 60 -7.88 2.48 -2.36
C GLU A 60 -8.79 1.47 -1.66
N ALA A 61 -9.90 1.93 -1.09
CA ALA A 61 -10.99 1.08 -0.62
C ALA A 61 -12.25 1.42 -1.40
N ASN A 62 -12.74 0.44 -2.16
CA ASN A 62 -13.90 0.58 -3.03
C ASN A 62 -15.04 -0.26 -2.47
N LEU A 63 -16.15 0.39 -2.12
CA LEU A 63 -17.38 -0.25 -1.69
C LEU A 63 -18.24 -0.58 -2.91
N TYR A 64 -18.67 -1.82 -3.00
CA TYR A 64 -19.55 -2.32 -4.05
C TYR A 64 -20.84 -2.88 -3.46
N GLU A 65 -21.92 -2.77 -4.23
CA GLU A 65 -23.17 -3.51 -4.02
C GLU A 65 -23.24 -4.65 -5.04
N ARG A 66 -23.39 -5.88 -4.54
CA ARG A 66 -23.54 -7.08 -5.36
C ARG A 66 -24.93 -7.14 -5.98
N ARG A 67 -24.98 -7.30 -7.30
CA ARG A 67 -26.23 -7.39 -8.07
C ARG A 67 -26.38 -8.76 -8.72
N PHE A 68 -27.58 -9.32 -8.67
CA PHE A 68 -27.87 -10.59 -9.33
C PHE A 68 -28.06 -10.35 -10.84
N LEU A 69 -27.32 -11.08 -11.68
CA LEU A 69 -27.34 -11.00 -13.15
C LEU A 69 -26.92 -9.65 -13.78
N LEU A 70 -26.39 -8.71 -12.99
CA LEU A 70 -25.85 -7.43 -13.46
C LEU A 70 -24.46 -7.21 -12.87
N PRO A 71 -23.60 -6.40 -13.51
CA PRO A 71 -22.33 -6.00 -12.92
C PRO A 71 -22.51 -5.35 -11.54
N ASP A 72 -21.58 -5.61 -10.64
CA ASP A 72 -21.56 -5.01 -9.31
C ASP A 72 -21.52 -3.47 -9.42
N LEU A 73 -22.30 -2.80 -8.57
CA LEU A 73 -22.37 -1.35 -8.57
C LEU A 73 -21.27 -0.78 -7.68
N SER A 74 -20.40 0.07 -8.22
CA SER A 74 -19.48 0.88 -7.43
C SER A 74 -20.26 1.95 -6.67
N VAL A 75 -20.24 1.91 -5.35
CA VAL A 75 -21.00 2.82 -4.49
C VAL A 75 -20.14 3.98 -4.00
N LYS A 76 -18.96 3.68 -3.46
CA LYS A 76 -18.08 4.68 -2.85
C LYS A 76 -16.62 4.27 -2.98
N LYS A 77 -15.74 5.24 -3.18
CA LYS A 77 -14.29 5.05 -3.20
C LYS A 77 -13.63 5.98 -2.21
N LEU A 78 -12.73 5.43 -1.40
CA LEU A 78 -11.84 6.19 -0.52
C LEU A 78 -10.39 5.92 -0.93
N VAL A 79 -9.57 6.96 -0.90
CA VAL A 79 -8.17 6.91 -1.33
C VAL A 79 -7.31 7.52 -0.24
N TYR A 80 -6.30 6.76 0.15
CA TYR A 80 -5.25 7.16 1.07
C TYR A 80 -3.90 7.07 0.37
N PHE A 81 -2.96 7.95 0.69
CA PHE A 81 -1.61 7.95 0.19
C PHE A 81 -0.58 8.19 1.31
N LYS A 82 0.59 7.61 1.09
CA LYS A 82 1.84 7.99 1.76
C LYS A 82 2.87 8.27 0.69
N LYS A 83 3.45 9.47 0.70
CA LYS A 83 4.49 9.89 -0.23
C LYS A 83 5.79 10.14 0.53
N VAL A 84 6.80 9.33 0.27
CA VAL A 84 8.13 9.45 0.87
C VAL A 84 9.06 10.11 -0.13
N TYR A 85 9.84 11.10 0.31
CA TYR A 85 10.82 11.79 -0.54
C TYR A 85 11.94 12.38 0.31
N PHE A 86 13.07 12.68 -0.33
CA PHE A 86 14.17 13.39 0.28
C PHE A 86 14.00 14.90 0.06
N ASN A 87 14.01 15.70 1.13
CA ASN A 87 14.04 17.16 1.05
C ASN A 87 15.49 17.66 1.13
N PRO A 88 16.04 18.24 0.04
CA PRO A 88 17.42 18.76 0.05
C PRO A 88 17.60 20.00 0.93
N GLU A 89 16.56 20.79 1.16
CA GLU A 89 16.67 22.03 1.95
C GLU A 89 16.99 21.74 3.43
N ASP A 90 16.35 20.70 3.98
CA ASP A 90 16.54 20.30 5.38
C ASP A 90 17.52 19.12 5.54
N ASN A 91 18.02 18.58 4.42
CA ASN A 91 18.80 17.34 4.37
C ASN A 91 18.14 16.18 5.15
N ALA A 92 16.83 16.00 4.96
CA ALA A 92 16.02 15.05 5.70
C ALA A 92 15.00 14.33 4.79
N TYR A 93 14.52 13.18 5.23
CA TYR A 93 13.45 12.45 4.54
C TYR A 93 12.09 12.89 5.10
N ARG A 94 11.10 13.06 4.24
CA ARG A 94 9.74 13.41 4.62
C ARG A 94 8.77 12.35 4.16
N VAL A 95 7.72 12.14 4.95
CA VAL A 95 6.56 11.34 4.58
C VAL A 95 5.32 12.21 4.67
N ASP A 96 4.75 12.54 3.52
CA ASP A 96 3.46 13.22 3.44
C ASP A 96 2.34 12.16 3.48
N THR A 97 1.31 12.46 4.25
CA THR A 97 0.02 11.74 4.31
C THR A 97 -1.11 12.73 4.04
N GLU A 98 -2.36 12.29 4.11
CA GLU A 98 -3.53 13.18 3.92
C GLU A 98 -3.67 14.19 5.05
N LYS A 99 -3.11 13.90 6.23
CA LYS A 99 -3.31 14.69 7.46
C LYS A 99 -2.08 15.42 7.93
N THR A 100 -0.90 14.90 7.63
CA THR A 100 0.35 15.40 8.23
C THR A 100 1.56 15.05 7.37
N THR A 101 2.64 15.78 7.62
CA THR A 101 3.98 15.49 7.11
C THR A 101 4.87 15.15 8.29
N LEU A 102 5.55 14.01 8.21
CA LEU A 102 6.53 13.57 9.20
C LEU A 102 7.93 13.66 8.63
N THR A 103 8.91 13.96 9.49
CA THR A 103 10.32 14.12 9.11
C THR A 103 11.16 13.02 9.76
N PHE A 104 12.12 12.49 9.02
CA PHE A 104 13.00 11.40 9.41
C PHE A 104 14.44 11.72 9.01
N ASN A 105 15.40 11.27 9.81
CA ASN A 105 16.83 11.46 9.54
C ASN A 105 17.42 10.38 8.63
N SER A 106 16.68 9.29 8.37
CA SER A 106 17.15 8.18 7.55
C SER A 106 16.05 7.70 6.58
N ALA A 107 16.47 7.15 5.44
CA ALA A 107 15.56 6.54 4.47
C ALA A 107 14.95 5.26 5.01
N GLU A 108 15.68 4.52 5.84
CA GLU A 108 15.23 3.32 6.53
C GLU A 108 14.01 3.62 7.41
N ASP A 109 14.11 4.62 8.28
CA ASP A 109 13.01 4.98 9.19
C ASP A 109 11.79 5.47 8.43
N ALA A 110 11.99 6.31 7.40
CA ALA A 110 10.93 6.79 6.53
C ALA A 110 10.24 5.64 5.79
N THR A 111 11.01 4.65 5.31
CA THR A 111 10.48 3.46 4.63
C THR A 111 9.76 2.53 5.60
N LEU A 112 10.25 2.36 6.83
CA LEU A 112 9.57 1.57 7.86
C LEU A 112 8.21 2.19 8.22
N PHE A 113 8.14 3.52 8.29
CA PHE A 113 6.87 4.23 8.49
C PHE A 113 5.90 4.03 7.31
N LEU A 114 6.42 4.03 6.08
CA LEU A 114 5.64 3.78 4.87
C LEU A 114 4.91 2.42 4.92
N VAL A 115 5.60 1.35 5.32
CA VAL A 115 5.08 -0.02 5.35
C VAL A 115 4.35 -0.40 6.64
N ARG A 116 4.40 0.45 7.68
CA ARG A 116 3.79 0.18 8.98
C ARG A 116 2.30 -0.15 8.81
N SER A 117 1.84 -1.19 9.49
CA SER A 117 0.42 -1.53 9.52
C SER A 117 -0.36 -0.44 10.26
N GLU A 118 -1.49 -0.03 9.69
CA GLU A 118 -2.27 1.11 10.20
C GLU A 118 -3.76 0.84 10.16
N SER A 119 -4.44 1.41 11.14
CA SER A 119 -5.89 1.38 11.24
C SER A 119 -6.46 2.56 10.47
N TYR A 120 -7.28 2.27 9.47
CA TYR A 120 -7.98 3.27 8.69
C TYR A 120 -9.48 3.20 9.02
N TYR A 121 -10.07 4.35 9.31
CA TYR A 121 -11.51 4.47 9.50
C TYR A 121 -12.18 4.80 8.16
N PHE A 122 -13.13 3.96 7.76
CA PHE A 122 -13.88 4.11 6.52
C PHE A 122 -15.36 4.37 6.87
N PRO A 123 -15.85 5.60 6.66
CA PRO A 123 -17.24 5.97 6.96
C PRO A 123 -18.18 5.41 5.88
N PHE A 124 -18.44 4.12 5.96
CA PHE A 124 -19.43 3.38 5.18
C PHE A 124 -20.73 3.18 6.00
N SER A 125 -21.12 4.18 6.79
CA SER A 125 -22.28 4.17 7.70
C SER A 125 -23.59 3.73 7.06
N GLU A 126 -23.77 4.04 5.77
CA GLU A 126 -25.08 3.96 5.12
C GLU A 126 -25.47 2.55 4.66
N LEU A 127 -24.58 1.55 4.68
CA LEU A 127 -24.74 0.37 3.81
C LEU A 127 -24.45 -0.98 4.51
N LEU A 128 -25.08 -1.18 5.66
CA LEU A 128 -25.09 -2.43 6.46
C LEU A 128 -26.07 -3.50 5.91
N HIS A 129 -26.02 -3.77 4.61
CA HIS A 129 -26.78 -4.87 3.98
C HIS A 129 -25.85 -5.98 3.50
N GLU A 130 -26.30 -7.24 3.56
CA GLU A 130 -25.53 -8.45 3.19
C GLU A 130 -25.00 -8.45 1.74
N ARG A 131 -25.50 -7.55 0.89
CA ARG A 131 -25.10 -7.43 -0.51
C ARG A 131 -23.87 -6.55 -0.73
N HIS A 132 -23.38 -5.83 0.29
CA HIS A 132 -22.22 -4.97 0.13
C HIS A 132 -20.90 -5.69 0.42
N PHE A 133 -19.86 -5.35 -0.33
CA PHE A 133 -18.50 -5.83 -0.08
C PHE A 133 -17.47 -4.74 -0.39
N VAL A 134 -16.28 -4.85 0.21
CA VAL A 134 -15.20 -3.86 0.04
C VAL A 134 -14.02 -4.51 -0.65
N LEU A 135 -13.54 -3.87 -1.72
CA LEU A 135 -12.32 -4.25 -2.42
C LEU A 135 -11.22 -3.26 -2.09
N PHE A 136 -10.12 -3.77 -1.54
CA PHE A 136 -8.94 -2.98 -1.24
C PHE A 136 -7.90 -3.14 -2.35
N LYS A 137 -7.25 -2.04 -2.70
CA LYS A 137 -6.17 -2.02 -3.69
C LYS A 137 -5.02 -1.17 -3.17
N ALA A 138 -3.85 -1.78 -3.07
CA ALA A 138 -2.62 -1.08 -2.77
C ALA A 138 -1.79 -0.92 -4.05
N THR A 139 -1.31 0.29 -4.29
CA THR A 139 -0.43 0.61 -5.41
C THR A 139 0.84 1.25 -4.87
N LEU A 140 1.98 0.58 -5.05
CA LEU A 140 3.29 1.10 -4.71
C LEU A 140 4.01 1.50 -6.00
N THR A 141 4.48 2.74 -6.05
CA THR A 141 5.23 3.31 -7.17
C THR A 141 6.56 3.83 -6.66
N TYR A 142 7.65 3.37 -7.27
CA TYR A 142 9.01 3.84 -6.98
C TYR A 142 9.91 3.64 -8.20
N LYS A 143 10.99 4.42 -8.31
CA LYS A 143 12.01 4.23 -9.35
C LYS A 143 13.17 3.39 -8.82
N THR A 144 13.70 2.50 -9.65
CA THR A 144 14.93 1.77 -9.30
C THR A 144 15.89 1.75 -10.47
N HIS A 145 17.19 1.85 -10.16
CA HIS A 145 18.27 1.82 -11.12
C HIS A 145 18.84 0.43 -11.34
N LEU A 146 18.39 -0.59 -10.61
CA LEU A 146 18.98 -1.92 -10.70
C LEU A 146 17.94 -2.87 -11.25
N ASN A 147 18.10 -3.23 -12.53
CA ASN A 147 17.52 -4.50 -12.97
C ASN A 147 18.19 -5.65 -12.16
N PRO A 148 17.64 -6.87 -12.18
CA PRO A 148 18.24 -8.02 -11.46
C PRO A 148 19.71 -8.36 -11.81
N LYS A 149 20.30 -7.68 -12.80
CA LYS A 149 21.70 -7.79 -13.25
C LYS A 149 22.55 -6.56 -12.89
N LEU A 150 22.08 -5.71 -11.97
CA LEU A 150 22.79 -4.53 -11.45
C LEU A 150 23.17 -3.47 -12.51
N ARG A 151 22.43 -3.39 -13.62
CA ARG A 151 22.64 -2.36 -14.66
C ARG A 151 21.71 -1.18 -14.46
N TYR A 152 22.23 0.04 -14.65
CA TYR A 152 21.51 1.31 -14.53
C TYR A 152 20.24 1.35 -15.40
N THR A 153 19.07 1.55 -14.80
CA THR A 153 17.79 1.72 -15.53
C THR A 153 16.95 2.86 -14.98
N SER A 154 16.37 3.72 -15.82
CA SER A 154 15.44 4.78 -15.40
C SER A 154 13.97 4.30 -15.30
N LYS A 155 13.73 3.00 -15.09
CA LYS A 155 12.38 2.44 -15.17
C LYS A 155 11.58 2.69 -13.88
N LEU A 156 10.40 3.26 -14.05
CA LEU A 156 9.36 3.33 -13.02
C LEU A 156 8.86 1.91 -12.75
N ASN A 157 8.99 1.44 -11.52
CA ASN A 157 8.38 0.20 -11.08
C ASN A 157 7.04 0.53 -10.41
N THR A 158 5.97 -0.04 -10.95
CA THR A 158 4.63 0.05 -10.36
C THR A 158 4.19 -1.34 -9.95
N TYR A 159 3.98 -1.54 -8.66
CA TYR A 159 3.39 -2.76 -8.12
C TYR A 159 1.94 -2.47 -7.73
N ILE A 160 1.01 -3.10 -8.43
CA ILE A 160 -0.43 -3.02 -8.16
C ILE A 160 -0.87 -4.34 -7.55
N LYS A 161 -1.51 -4.27 -6.38
CA LYS A 161 -2.00 -5.45 -5.66
C LYS A 161 -3.38 -5.21 -5.10
N ASN A 162 -4.26 -6.14 -5.39
CA ASN A 162 -5.62 -6.14 -4.89
C ASN A 162 -5.70 -7.16 -3.75
N ALA A 163 -6.35 -6.78 -2.66
CA ALA A 163 -6.88 -7.71 -1.69
C ALA A 163 -8.40 -7.54 -1.71
N GLU A 164 -9.08 -8.54 -2.24
CA GLU A 164 -10.52 -8.62 -2.03
C GLU A 164 -10.76 -9.19 -0.64
N ALA A 165 -11.57 -8.49 0.13
CA ALA A 165 -12.05 -9.01 1.38
C ALA A 165 -13.58 -8.95 1.34
N ILE A 166 -14.19 -10.11 1.08
CA ILE A 166 -15.63 -10.29 1.18
C ILE A 166 -15.95 -10.34 2.67
N TYR A 167 -16.07 -9.18 3.29
CA TYR A 167 -16.60 -9.10 4.64
C TYR A 167 -18.10 -9.32 4.54
N LYS A 168 -18.54 -10.51 4.98
CA LYS A 168 -19.90 -10.65 5.45
C LYS A 168 -19.98 -9.77 6.68
N PHE A 169 -20.53 -8.58 6.53
CA PHE A 169 -20.92 -7.73 7.64
C PHE A 169 -22.04 -8.48 8.38
N SER A 170 -21.70 -9.50 9.15
CA SER A 170 -22.71 -10.22 9.93
C SER A 170 -23.30 -9.20 10.89
N LYS A 171 -24.61 -9.02 10.80
CA LYS A 171 -25.36 -8.60 11.97
C LYS A 171 -25.07 -9.63 13.05
N ASP A 172 -24.70 -9.18 14.24
CA ASP A 172 -24.91 -9.97 15.44
C ASP A 172 -26.33 -10.57 15.44
#